data_AF-A0A243RNV8-F1
#
_entry.id   AF-A0A243RNV8-F1
#
_cell.length_a   1.000
_cell.length_b   1.000
_cell.length_c   1.000
_cell.angle_alpha   90.00
_cell.angle_beta   90.00
_cell.angle_gamma   90.00
#
_symmetry.space_group_name_H-M   'P 1'
#
loop_
_entity.id
_entity.type
_entity.pdbx_description
1 polymer ?
#
loop_
_entity_poly.entity_id
_entity_poly.type
_entity_poly.pdbx_seq_one_letter_code
_entity_poly.pdbx_strand_id
1 'polypeptide(L)' 'MTVRFRLTDDQRALRDGTRQLLARRFGGEALRRAVESPGRLDRALWRALGEA' A
#
# COMPACT_ATOMS: atom_id res chain seq x y z
N MET A 1 -4.40 -30.71 3.40
CA MET A 1 -5.49 -29.78 3.81
C MET A 1 -5.12 -28.39 3.33
N THR A 2 -5.76 -27.85 2.30
CA THR A 2 -5.43 -26.52 1.78
C THR A 2 -6.31 -25.49 2.48
N VAL A 3 -5.71 -24.61 3.28
CA VAL A 3 -6.43 -23.50 3.93
C VAL A 3 -6.84 -22.49 2.86
N ARG A 4 -8.13 -22.16 2.79
CA ARG A 4 -8.63 -21.04 1.98
C ARG A 4 -8.61 -19.78 2.84
N PHE A 5 -7.52 -19.02 2.77
CA PHE A 5 -7.45 -17.70 3.36
C PHE A 5 -8.39 -16.75 2.60
N ARG A 6 -9.46 -16.32 3.27
CA ARG A 6 -10.32 -15.22 2.82
C ARG A 6 -10.16 -14.07 3.80
N LEU A 7 -10.03 -12.87 3.27
CA LEU A 7 -10.08 -11.67 4.09
C LEU A 7 -11.47 -11.54 4.74
N THR A 8 -11.55 -10.91 5.90
CA THR A 8 -12.80 -10.38 6.42
C THR A 8 -13.23 -9.14 5.61
N ASP A 9 -14.45 -8.65 5.83
CA ASP A 9 -14.91 -7.40 5.19
C ASP A 9 -14.08 -6.20 5.67
N ASP A 10 -13.76 -6.12 6.96
CA ASP A 10 -12.89 -5.06 7.49
C ASP A 10 -11.49 -5.10 6.87
N GLN A 11 -10.94 -6.30 6.67
CA GLN A 11 -9.64 -6.45 6.01
C GLN A 11 -9.69 -6.07 4.53
N ARG A 12 -10.80 -6.34 3.83
CA ARG A 12 -11.03 -5.85 2.47
C ARG A 12 -11.12 -4.32 2.44
N ALA A 13 -11.93 -3.74 3.33
CA ALA A 13 -12.10 -2.30 3.45
C ALA A 13 -10.77 -1.60 3.73
N LEU A 14 -9.97 -2.14 4.67
CA LEU A 14 -8.64 -1.63 4.99
C LEU A 14 -7.70 -1.68 3.79
N ARG A 15 -7.66 -2.82 3.08
CA ARG A 15 -6.82 -2.99 1.88
C ARG A 15 -7.20 -1.99 0.80
N ASP A 16 -8.49 -1.84 0.52
CA ASP A 16 -8.99 -1.03 -0.58
C ASP A 16 -8.83 0.46 -0.27
N GLY A 17 -9.12 0.88 0.98
CA GLY A 17 -8.87 2.25 1.46
C GLY A 17 -7.40 2.63 1.42
N THR A 18 -6.52 1.75 1.90
CA THR A 18 -5.06 1.96 1.82
C THR A 18 -4.60 2.10 0.37
N ARG A 19 -5.10 1.26 -0.54
CA ARG A 19 -4.75 1.35 -1.98
C ARG A 19 -5.19 2.67 -2.60
N GLN A 20 -6.40 3.16 -2.29
CA GLN A 20 -6.86 4.45 -2.79
C GLN A 20 -6.03 5.61 -2.24
N LEU A 21 -5.71 5.59 -0.95
CA LEU A 21 -4.86 6.61 -0.32
C LEU A 21 -3.48 6.68 -1.00
N LEU A 22 -2.83 5.54 -1.16
CA LEU A 22 -1.51 5.46 -1.79
C LEU A 22 -1.56 5.87 -3.26
N ALA A 23 -2.58 5.43 -4.01
CA ALA A 23 -2.74 5.82 -5.41
C ALA A 23 -2.91 7.34 -5.57
N ARG A 24 -3.68 8.00 -4.69
CA ARG A 24 -3.86 9.45 -4.70
C ARG A 24 -2.58 10.20 -4.32
N ARG A 25 -1.84 9.71 -3.32
CA ARG A 25 -0.70 10.44 -2.75
C ARG A 25 0.61 10.28 -3.53
N PHE A 26 0.76 9.17 -4.27
CA PHE A 26 2.00 8.76 -4.93
C PHE A 26 1.86 8.69 -6.45
N GLY A 27 0.66 8.45 -6.97
CA GLY A 27 0.46 7.91 -8.30
C GLY A 27 0.74 6.40 -8.36
N GLY A 28 -0.06 5.66 -9.13
CA GLY A 28 0.01 4.19 -9.18
C GLY A 28 1.33 3.62 -9.70
N GLU A 29 1.98 4.29 -10.66
CA GLU A 29 3.28 3.90 -11.21
C GLU A 29 4.40 4.02 -10.17
N ALA A 30 4.45 5.12 -9.42
CA ALA A 30 5.47 5.32 -8.38
C ALA A 30 5.35 4.26 -7.28
N LEU A 31 4.12 3.93 -6.88
CA LEU A 31 3.86 2.86 -5.91
C LEU A 31 4.32 1.50 -6.43
N ARG A 32 4.02 1.15 -7.69
CA ARG A 32 4.49 -0.11 -8.28
C ARG A 32 6.02 -0.16 -8.32
N ARG A 33 6.69 0.89 -8.78
CA ARG A 33 8.17 0.94 -8.80
C ARG A 33 8.79 0.80 -7.40
N ALA A 34 8.16 1.35 -6.37
CA ALA A 34 8.63 1.21 -4.99
C ALA A 34 8.55 -0.24 -4.48
N VAL A 35 7.51 -1.00 -4.88
CA VAL A 35 7.36 -2.42 -4.53
C VAL A 35 8.36 -3.30 -5.28
N GLU A 36 8.62 -3.01 -6.55
CA GLU A 36 9.56 -3.77 -7.39
C GLU A 36 11.04 -3.57 -6.99
N SER A 37 11.35 -2.57 -6.16
CA SER A 37 12.70 -2.31 -5.63
C SER A 37 12.75 -2.42 -4.10
N PRO A 38 12.51 -3.63 -3.55
CA PRO A 38 12.53 -3.84 -2.11
C PRO A 38 13.92 -3.49 -1.52
N GLY A 39 13.93 -2.70 -0.44
CA GLY A 39 15.16 -2.32 0.27
C GLY A 39 15.58 -0.85 0.13
N ARG A 40 14.99 -0.07 -0.78
CA ARG A 40 15.13 1.41 -0.80
C ARG A 40 13.87 2.09 -0.27
N LEU A 41 13.93 2.51 0.99
CA LEU A 41 12.92 3.39 1.56
C LEU A 41 13.16 4.83 1.07
N ASP A 42 12.24 5.37 0.29
CA ASP A 42 12.19 6.81 0.04
C ASP A 42 11.73 7.52 1.34
N ARG A 43 12.68 8.18 2.01
CA ARG A 43 12.45 8.83 3.31
C ARG A 43 11.56 10.07 3.21
N ALA A 44 11.64 10.80 2.09
CA ALA A 44 10.79 11.97 1.86
C ALA A 44 9.33 11.51 1.70
N LEU A 45 9.16 10.43 0.93
CA LEU A 45 7.88 9.78 0.72
C LEU A 45 7.29 9.18 2.00
N TRP A 46 8.14 8.56 2.83
CA TRP A 46 7.74 8.02 4.12
C TRP A 46 7.26 9.11 5.09
N ARG A 47 7.91 10.27 5.12
CA ARG A 47 7.44 11.41 5.92
C ARG A 47 6.12 11.97 5.38
N ALA A 48 6.01 12.10 4.07
CA ALA A 48 4.79 12.56 3.40
C ALA A 48 3.56 11.67 3.67
N LEU A 49 3.76 10.39 4.03
CA LEU A 49 2.71 9.50 4.52
C LEU A 49 2.31 9.76 5.97
N GLY A 50 3.27 10.05 6.84
CA GLY A 50 3.00 10.25 8.27
C GLY A 50 2.27 11.56 8.60
N GLU A 51 2.35 12.54 7.70
CA GLU A 51 1.66 13.85 7.82
C GLU A 51 0.22 13.84 7.27
N ALA A 52 -0.21 12.76 6.62
CA ALA A 52 -1.53 12.63 6.00
C ALA A 52 -2.47 11.79 6.88
#